data_AF-A0A845FNS4-F1
#
_entry.id   AF-A0A845FNS4-F1
#
_cell.length_a   1.000
_cell.length_b   1.000
_cell.length_c   1.000
_cell.angle_alpha   90.00
_cell.angle_beta   90.00
_cell.angle_gamma   90.00
#
_symmetry.space_group_name_H-M   'P 1'
#
loop_
_entity.id
_entity.type
_entity.pdbx_description
1 polymer ?
#
loop_
_entity_poly.entity_id
_entity_poly.type
_entity_poly.pdbx_seq_one_letter_code
_entity_poly.pdbx_strand_id
1 'polypeptide(L)' 'MLQFESLSELWNMAGHGPYVWACYLITAIAIVYLLVSPLRRRRQLFEQLRRQARIEAAGQSDARRPDF' A
#
# COMPACT_ATOMS: atom_id res chain seq x y z
N MET A 1 33.73 2.68 -32.80
CA MET A 1 32.48 1.94 -33.07
C MET A 1 31.78 1.73 -31.74
N LEU A 2 30.61 2.36 -31.56
CA LEU A 2 29.76 2.17 -30.39
C LEU A 2 29.03 0.83 -30.57
N GLN A 3 29.58 -0.24 -29.99
CA GLN A 3 28.96 -1.57 -29.95
C GLN A 3 27.89 -1.56 -28.85
N PHE A 4 26.73 -0.99 -29.16
CA PHE A 4 25.53 -1.11 -28.32
C PHE A 4 24.36 -1.44 -29.24
N GLU A 5 24.32 -2.68 -29.73
CA GLU A 5 23.29 -3.12 -30.70
C GLU A 5 21.99 -3.60 -30.05
N SER A 6 21.88 -3.70 -28.72
CA SER A 6 20.61 -4.16 -28.13
C SER A 6 20.45 -3.90 -26.64
N LEU A 7 19.17 -3.82 -26.22
CA LEU A 7 18.71 -3.92 -24.83
C LEU A 7 19.31 -5.14 -24.08
N SER A 8 19.79 -6.16 -24.80
CA SER A 8 20.47 -7.33 -24.25
C SER A 8 21.86 -7.03 -23.68
N GLU A 9 22.59 -6.03 -24.15
CA GLU A 9 23.88 -5.62 -23.55
C GLU A 9 23.69 -4.79 -22.27
N LEU A 10 22.59 -4.05 -22.16
CA LEU A 10 22.15 -3.42 -20.90
C LEU A 10 21.78 -4.45 -19.82
N TRP A 11 21.26 -5.61 -20.23
CA TRP A 11 21.02 -6.76 -19.34
C TRP A 11 22.27 -7.59 -19.07
N ASN A 12 23.28 -7.50 -19.94
CA ASN A 12 24.43 -8.41 -19.93
C ASN A 12 25.78 -7.69 -19.91
N MET A 13 25.86 -6.50 -19.29
CA MET A 13 27.13 -5.92 -18.86
C MET A 13 27.80 -6.93 -17.89
N ALA A 14 28.69 -7.76 -18.42
CA ALA A 14 29.51 -8.71 -17.68
C ALA A 14 28.75 -9.73 -16.78
N GLY A 15 27.51 -10.11 -17.13
CA GLY A 15 26.76 -11.17 -16.41
C GLY A 15 26.03 -10.75 -15.13
N HIS A 16 26.02 -9.46 -14.78
CA HIS A 16 25.43 -8.96 -13.53
C HIS A 16 24.10 -8.21 -13.68
N GLY A 17 23.57 -7.98 -14.89
CA GLY A 17 22.30 -7.27 -15.07
C GLY A 17 21.10 -7.88 -14.33
N PRO A 18 20.94 -9.22 -14.23
CA PRO A 18 19.87 -9.81 -13.42
C PRO A 18 19.93 -9.39 -11.94
N TYR A 19 21.13 -9.24 -11.38
CA TYR A 19 21.33 -8.85 -9.99
C TYR A 19 20.95 -7.40 -9.74
N VAL A 20 21.29 -6.50 -10.68
CA VAL A 20 20.95 -5.08 -10.58
C VAL A 20 19.44 -4.89 -10.59
N TRP A 21 18.74 -5.54 -11.54
CA TRP A 21 17.28 -5.52 -11.60
C TRP A 21 16.63 -6.17 -10.37
N ALA A 22 17.20 -7.25 -9.84
CA ALA A 22 16.72 -7.85 -8.59
C ALA A 22 16.84 -6.88 -7.40
N CYS A 23 17.97 -6.17 -7.25
CA CYS A 23 18.15 -5.17 -6.21
C CYS A 23 17.16 -4.01 -6.35
N TYR A 24 16.95 -3.51 -7.57
CA TYR A 24 15.92 -2.49 -7.83
C TYR A 24 14.52 -2.98 -7.51
N LEU A 25 14.19 -4.22 -7.88
CA LEU A 25 12.87 -4.82 -7.64
C LEU A 25 12.62 -4.98 -6.14
N ILE A 26 13.58 -5.53 -5.39
CA ILE A 26 13.49 -5.70 -3.93
C ILE A 26 13.32 -4.34 -3.26
N THR A 27 14.09 -3.34 -3.69
CA THR A 27 14.02 -1.98 -3.14
C THR A 27 12.67 -1.32 -3.44
N ALA A 28 12.19 -1.44 -4.67
CA ALA A 28 10.87 -0.93 -5.07
C ALA A 28 9.74 -1.60 -4.27
N ILE A 29 9.80 -2.92 -4.08
CA ILE A 29 8.85 -3.67 -3.25
C ILE A 29 8.91 -3.17 -1.79
N ALA A 30 10.11 -2.97 -1.23
CA ALA A 30 10.26 -2.46 0.12
C ALA A 30 9.65 -1.06 0.27
N ILE A 31 9.90 -0.15 -0.67
CA ILE A 31 9.30 1.20 -0.68
C ILE A 31 7.77 1.10 -0.76
N VAL A 32 7.24 0.32 -1.70
CA VAL A 32 5.79 0.11 -1.85
C VAL A 32 5.21 -0.47 -0.56
N TYR A 33 5.88 -1.42 0.07
CA TYR A 33 5.46 -2.00 1.34
C TYR A 33 5.42 -0.96 2.46
N LEU A 34 6.45 -0.12 2.58
CA LEU A 34 6.49 0.97 3.55
C LEU A 34 5.39 2.00 3.32
N LEU A 35 4.97 2.25 2.07
CA LEU A 35 3.87 3.17 1.76
C LEU A 35 2.49 2.55 1.99
N VAL A 36 2.33 1.27 1.67
CA VAL A 36 1.05 0.54 1.80
C VAL A 36 0.77 0.15 3.25
N SER A 37 1.80 -0.17 4.04
CA SER A 37 1.70 -0.52 5.46
C SER A 37 0.90 0.52 6.29
N PRO A 38 1.24 1.82 6.29
CA PRO A 38 0.47 2.83 7.03
C PRO A 38 -0.92 3.04 6.44
N LEU A 39 -1.10 2.90 5.12
CA LEU A 39 -2.40 3.02 4.47
C LEU A 39 -3.36 1.91 4.90
N ARG A 40 -2.87 0.66 5.00
CA ARG A 40 -3.63 -0.48 5.52
C ARG A 40 -4.03 -0.26 6.97
N ARG A 41 -3.11 0.23 7.81
CA ARG A 41 -3.40 0.51 9.22
C ARG A 41 -4.43 1.64 9.40
N ARG A 42 -4.37 2.68 8.56
CA ARG A 42 -5.37 3.75 8.53
C ARG A 42 -6.76 3.25 8.16
N ARG A 43 -6.87 2.33 7.17
CA ARG A 43 -8.15 1.74 6.79
C ARG A 43 -8.81 0.98 7.93
N GLN A 44 -8.05 0.19 8.68
CA GLN A 44 -8.54 -0.54 9.85
C GLN A 44 -9.09 0.39 10.94
N LEU A 45 -8.40 1.48 11.23
CA LEU A 45 -8.88 2.49 12.19
C LEU A 45 -10.16 3.18 11.71
N PHE A 46 -10.26 3.48 10.42
CA PHE A 46 -11.43 4.13 9.85
C PHE A 46 -12.68 3.23 9.88
N GLU A 47 -12.51 1.92 9.68
CA GLU A 47 -13.59 0.94 9.82
C GLU A 47 -14.10 0.83 11.26
N GLN A 48 -13.20 0.87 12.24
CA GLN A 48 -13.58 0.87 13.66
C GLN A 48 -14.40 2.12 14.03
N LEU A 49 -13.96 3.31 13.59
CA LEU A 49 -14.70 4.56 13.79
C LEU A 49 -16.09 4.53 13.14
N ARG A 50 -16.20 4.04 11.91
CA ARG A 50 -17.50 3.88 11.23
C ARG A 50 -18.46 2.97 11.99
N ARG A 51 -17.93 1.93 12.63
CA ARG A 51 -18.74 0.98 13.42
C ARG A 51 -19.26 1.63 14.70
N GLN A 52 -18.43 2.42 15.39
CA GLN A 52 -18.86 3.17 16.59
C GLN A 52 -19.91 4.23 16.25
N ALA A 53 -19.70 5.01 15.19
CA ALA A 53 -20.65 6.04 14.75
C ALA A 53 -22.06 5.48 14.44
N ARG A 54 -22.16 4.25 13.92
CA ARG A 54 -23.45 3.59 13.70
C ARG A 54 -24.18 3.24 15.00
N ILE A 55 -23.44 2.81 16.02
CA ILE A 55 -24.02 2.42 17.32
C ILE A 55 -24.52 3.68 18.06
N GLU A 56 -23.74 4.76 18.04
CA GLU A 56 -24.13 6.05 18.62
C GLU A 56 -25.38 6.63 17.95
N ALA A 57 -25.44 6.60 16.61
CA ALA A 57 -26.62 7.04 15.86
C ALA A 57 -27.87 6.21 16.20
N ALA A 58 -27.72 4.89 16.38
CA ALA A 58 -28.82 4.01 16.76
C ALA A 58 -29.28 4.25 18.21
N GLY A 59 -28.35 4.44 19.15
CA GLY A 59 -28.66 4.71 20.56
C GLY A 59 -29.29 6.08 20.81
N GLN A 60 -28.92 7.09 20.02
CA GLN A 60 -29.47 8.44 20.13
C GLN A 60 -30.90 8.56 19.55
N SER A 61 -31.28 7.62 18.67
CA SER A 61 -32.63 7.52 18.12
C SER A 61 -33.63 6.96 19.14
N ASP A 62 -33.16 6.08 20.03
CA ASP A 62 -33.95 5.45 21.10
C ASP A 62 -34.10 6.38 22.32
N ALA A 63 -33.04 7.11 22.67
CA ALA A 63 -33.06 8.11 23.75
C ALA A 63 -33.88 9.38 23.45
N ARG A 64 -34.38 9.54 22.21
CA ARG A 64 -35.27 10.66 21.80
C ARG A 64 -36.71 10.21 21.60
N ARG A 65 -37.13 9.11 22.21
CA ARG A 65 -38.54 8.76 22.34
C ARG A 65 -39.02 9.22 23.73
N PRO A 66 -39.48 10.48 23.89
CA PRO A 66 -40.28 10.84 25.06
C PRO A 66 -41.63 10.11 24.91
N ASP A 67 -41.71 9.01 25.63
CA ASP A 67 -42.90 8.27 25.99
C ASP A 67 -43.79 9.16 26.88
N PHE A 68 -44.70 9.88 26.21
CA PHE A 68 -45.92 10.43 26.79
C PHE A 68 -47.08 9.43 26.69
#